data_AF-A0A0F9F4V9-F1
#
_entry.id   AF-A0A0F9F4V9-F1
#
_cell.length_a   1.000
_cell.length_b   1.000
_cell.length_c   1.000
_cell.angle_alpha   90.00
_cell.angle_beta   90.00
_cell.angle_gamma   90.00
#
_symmetry.space_group_name_H-M   'P 1'
#
loop_
_entity.id
_entity.type
_entity.pdbx_description
1 polymer ?
#
loop_
_entity_poly.entity_id
_entity_poly.type
_entity_poly.pdbx_seq_one_letter_code
_entity_poly.pdbx_strand_id
1 'polypeptide(L)'
;MSEVSVIYDKSVVDYDILPPFDPPQLFPELSKFNYDVNSKNKIYEMVRNLLKFQFSNNENIEGVNWNPFRNLINKGNQVLIKPNLVKHFHPLGEKAIISTITNAAILRPIIDYIVIALDGTGRIIIADTPLEKTLFKKVIRISKIDKLIEFYKSFLNLNIELYDLRSFQAIRSQNGKYSGDTLKLDGPPSGYTNIDLSDNSELAELDKFGNPDYYTLADHSIKPYEVRSKKRGKTNRRECYQGKTSKE
;
A
#
# COMPACT_ATOMS: atom_id res chain seq x y z
N MET A 1 25.94 0.21 -8.07
CA MET A 1 25.00 -0.74 -8.71
C MET A 1 23.83 -0.94 -7.75
N SER A 2 22.59 -0.83 -8.24
CA SER A 2 21.43 -1.25 -7.44
C SER A 2 21.43 -2.77 -7.39
N GLU A 3 21.55 -3.35 -6.21
CA GLU A 3 21.41 -4.79 -6.01
C GLU A 3 19.93 -5.19 -6.09
N VAL A 4 19.64 -6.26 -6.83
CA VAL A 4 18.30 -6.81 -6.97
C VAL A 4 18.32 -8.25 -6.46
N SER A 5 17.52 -8.52 -5.45
CA SER A 5 17.34 -9.87 -4.91
C SER A 5 16.10 -10.52 -5.53
N VAL A 6 16.21 -11.78 -5.96
CA VAL A 6 15.11 -12.58 -6.50
C VAL A 6 15.09 -13.93 -5.80
N ILE A 7 13.92 -14.34 -5.32
CA ILE A 7 13.69 -15.67 -4.77
C ILE A 7 12.63 -16.38 -5.58
N TYR A 8 12.90 -17.63 -5.91
CA TYR A 8 12.04 -18.45 -6.75
C TYR A 8 11.99 -19.88 -6.21
N ASP A 9 10.79 -20.36 -5.92
CA ASP A 9 10.52 -21.75 -5.58
C ASP A 9 9.40 -22.27 -6.49
N LYS A 10 9.74 -23.24 -7.35
CA LYS A 10 8.81 -23.86 -8.32
C LYS A 10 7.63 -24.58 -7.67
N SER A 11 7.77 -24.96 -6.39
CA SER A 11 6.71 -25.64 -5.66
C SER A 11 5.63 -24.69 -5.13
N VAL A 12 5.90 -23.39 -5.11
CA VAL A 12 4.93 -22.36 -4.72
C VAL A 12 4.24 -21.85 -5.98
N VAL A 13 3.03 -22.36 -6.24
CA VAL A 13 2.25 -22.08 -7.45
C VAL A 13 1.06 -21.15 -7.20
N ASP A 14 0.72 -20.90 -5.94
CA ASP A 14 -0.38 -20.03 -5.51
C ASP A 14 -0.13 -19.46 -4.09
N TYR A 15 -1.18 -18.84 -3.52
CA TYR A 15 -1.22 -18.31 -2.15
C TYR A 15 -2.16 -19.12 -1.26
N ASP A 16 -2.23 -20.46 -1.42
CA ASP A 16 -3.11 -21.34 -0.66
C ASP A 16 -2.62 -21.60 0.77
N ILE A 17 -2.34 -20.52 1.49
CA ILE A 17 -2.09 -20.51 2.92
C ILE A 17 -3.32 -19.88 3.59
N LEU A 18 -3.75 -20.50 4.68
CA LEU A 18 -4.87 -20.02 5.46
C LEU A 18 -4.42 -18.90 6.41
N PRO A 19 -5.26 -17.88 6.66
CA PRO A 19 -5.03 -16.94 7.75
C PRO A 19 -4.82 -17.68 9.09
N PRO A 20 -3.97 -17.15 9.98
CA PRO A 20 -3.31 -15.84 9.89
C PRO A 20 -1.97 -15.86 9.14
N PHE A 21 -1.70 -16.89 8.32
CA PHE A 21 -0.48 -17.04 7.52
C PHE A 21 0.77 -17.25 8.38
N ASP A 22 0.67 -18.10 9.39
CA ASP A 22 1.73 -18.34 10.36
C ASP A 22 3.06 -18.77 9.73
N PRO A 23 4.19 -18.39 10.33
CA PRO A 23 5.50 -18.74 9.81
C PRO A 23 5.70 -20.27 9.80
N PRO A 24 6.55 -20.80 8.91
CA PRO A 24 6.79 -22.24 8.81
C PRO A 24 7.46 -22.83 10.05
N GLN A 25 8.14 -21.99 10.81
CA GLN A 25 8.77 -22.30 12.08
C GLN A 25 8.87 -21.01 12.90
N LEU A 26 9.08 -21.14 14.21
CA LEU A 26 9.36 -19.99 15.05
C LEU A 26 10.83 -19.57 14.85
N PHE A 27 11.04 -18.46 14.13
CA PHE A 27 12.37 -17.91 13.92
C PHE A 27 12.89 -17.20 15.20
N PRO A 28 14.21 -17.16 15.45
CA PRO A 28 14.77 -16.57 16.68
C PRO A 28 14.29 -15.14 16.96
N GLU A 29 14.18 -14.30 15.94
CA GLU A 29 13.71 -12.92 16.05
C GLU A 29 12.20 -12.78 16.32
N LEU A 30 11.44 -13.84 16.09
CA LEU A 30 10.00 -13.91 16.39
C LEU A 30 9.72 -14.55 17.75
N SER A 31 10.74 -15.05 18.45
CA SER A 31 10.58 -15.82 19.70
C SER A 31 9.81 -15.08 20.81
N LYS A 32 9.79 -13.74 20.79
CA LYS A 32 8.99 -12.93 21.73
C LYS A 32 7.48 -12.97 21.46
N PHE A 33 7.08 -13.38 20.24
CA PHE A 33 5.70 -13.57 19.87
C PHE A 33 5.38 -15.06 19.94
N ASN A 34 4.38 -15.42 20.73
CA ASN A 34 3.94 -16.80 20.88
C ASN A 34 3.10 -17.26 19.67
N TYR A 35 3.61 -17.05 18.46
CA TYR A 35 2.92 -17.39 17.22
C TYR A 35 2.81 -18.91 17.06
N ASP A 36 1.69 -19.35 16.50
CA ASP A 36 1.56 -20.69 15.95
C ASP A 36 2.51 -20.86 14.74
N VAL A 37 2.67 -22.10 14.30
CA VAL A 37 3.51 -22.43 13.14
C VAL A 37 2.71 -23.19 12.09
N ASN A 38 2.97 -22.89 10.82
CA ASN A 38 2.43 -23.62 9.70
C ASN A 38 3.54 -24.00 8.74
N SER A 39 4.11 -25.19 8.91
CA SER A 39 5.25 -25.70 8.13
C SER A 39 5.04 -25.73 6.60
N LYS A 40 3.80 -25.57 6.11
CA LYS A 40 3.50 -25.44 4.68
C LYS A 40 3.68 -24.03 4.14
N ASN A 41 3.81 -23.01 4.99
CA ASN A 41 3.91 -21.61 4.58
C ASN A 41 5.32 -21.22 4.09
N LYS A 42 5.68 -21.74 2.92
CA LYS A 42 6.92 -21.38 2.23
C LYS A 42 6.99 -19.89 1.84
N ILE A 43 5.83 -19.26 1.64
CA ILE A 43 5.74 -17.85 1.24
C ILE A 43 6.37 -16.95 2.30
N TYR A 44 6.11 -17.22 3.58
CA TYR A 44 6.73 -16.47 4.67
C TYR A 44 8.25 -16.57 4.62
N GLU A 45 8.79 -17.79 4.48
CA GLU A 45 10.23 -18.02 4.39
C GLU A 45 10.85 -17.36 3.16
N MET A 46 10.17 -17.42 2.00
CA MET A 46 10.61 -16.74 0.78
C MET A 46 10.70 -15.22 0.99
N VAL A 47 9.69 -14.59 1.60
CA VAL A 47 9.74 -13.14 1.88
C VAL A 47 10.83 -12.82 2.92
N ARG A 48 10.96 -13.62 3.99
CA ARG A 48 12.04 -13.47 4.98
C ARG A 48 13.42 -13.54 4.34
N ASN A 49 13.66 -14.51 3.47
CA ASN A 49 14.93 -14.65 2.77
C ASN A 49 15.16 -13.48 1.80
N LEU A 50 14.10 -12.95 1.16
CA LEU A 50 14.23 -11.80 0.26
C LEU A 50 14.70 -10.57 1.04
N LEU A 51 14.11 -10.33 2.20
CA LEU A 51 14.53 -9.26 3.12
C LEU A 51 15.96 -9.49 3.63
N LYS A 52 16.34 -10.73 3.93
CA LYS A 52 17.71 -11.07 4.33
C LYS A 52 18.74 -10.69 3.27
N PHE A 53 18.47 -10.99 1.99
CA PHE A 53 19.38 -10.63 0.90
C PHE A 53 19.38 -9.12 0.62
N GLN A 54 18.21 -8.48 0.63
CA GLN A 54 18.09 -7.05 0.37
C GLN A 54 18.73 -6.18 1.47
N PHE A 55 18.71 -6.65 2.72
CA PHE A 55 19.23 -5.95 3.89
C PHE A 55 20.42 -6.71 4.51
N SER A 56 21.27 -7.28 3.65
CA SER A 56 22.44 -8.10 4.01
C SER A 56 23.52 -7.35 4.82
N ASN A 57 23.51 -6.02 4.78
CA ASN A 57 24.40 -5.18 5.58
C ASN A 57 23.93 -4.99 7.03
N ASN A 58 22.81 -5.60 7.43
CA ASN A 58 22.34 -5.52 8.81
C ASN A 58 23.15 -6.45 9.73
N GLU A 59 23.36 -6.01 10.96
CA GLU A 59 23.97 -6.85 11.99
C GLU A 59 23.01 -7.95 12.47
N ASN A 60 23.58 -9.02 13.04
CA ASN A 60 22.85 -10.11 13.70
C ASN A 60 21.85 -10.86 12.81
N ILE A 61 22.13 -11.01 11.52
CA ILE A 61 21.27 -11.77 10.58
C ILE A 61 20.86 -13.13 11.17
N GLU A 62 19.56 -13.39 11.16
CA GLU A 62 18.92 -14.61 11.68
C GLU A 62 19.08 -14.85 13.20
N GLY A 63 19.62 -13.89 13.95
CA GLY A 63 19.67 -13.91 15.41
C GLY A 63 18.42 -13.31 16.06
N VAL A 64 18.30 -13.44 17.39
CA VAL A 64 17.15 -12.94 18.17
C VAL A 64 16.91 -11.42 18.00
N ASN A 65 17.97 -10.65 17.76
CA ASN A 65 17.91 -9.21 17.59
C ASN A 65 17.76 -8.77 16.11
N TRP A 66 17.69 -9.73 15.18
CA TRP A 66 17.63 -9.44 13.76
C TRP A 66 16.32 -8.73 13.38
N ASN A 67 16.44 -7.70 12.56
CA ASN A 67 15.30 -7.10 11.88
C ASN A 67 15.78 -6.38 10.60
N PRO A 68 15.22 -6.70 9.42
CA PRO A 68 15.61 -6.07 8.16
C PRO A 68 15.35 -4.56 8.12
N PHE A 69 14.35 -4.08 8.86
CA PHE A 69 13.91 -2.69 8.87
C PHE A 69 14.46 -1.86 10.04
N ARG A 70 15.36 -2.40 10.88
CA ARG A 70 15.87 -1.70 12.08
C ARG A 70 16.48 -0.33 11.78
N ASN A 71 17.12 -0.19 10.61
CA ASN A 71 17.75 1.06 10.17
C ASN A 71 16.78 2.01 9.44
N LEU A 72 15.55 1.58 9.16
CA LEU A 72 14.52 2.33 8.44
C LEU A 72 13.36 2.76 9.35
N ILE A 73 13.06 1.97 10.37
CA ILE A 73 11.91 2.15 11.26
C ILE A 73 12.41 2.30 12.69
N ASN A 74 12.12 3.46 13.27
CA ASN A 74 12.36 3.72 14.69
C ASN A 74 11.08 3.49 15.50
N LYS A 75 11.25 3.26 16.81
CA LYS A 75 10.12 3.25 17.77
C LYS A 75 9.33 4.55 17.66
N GLY A 76 8.01 4.45 17.78
CA GLY A 76 7.09 5.59 17.68
C GLY A 76 6.78 6.05 16.25
N ASN A 77 7.42 5.48 15.23
CA ASN A 77 7.15 5.86 13.84
C ASN A 77 5.73 5.43 13.40
N GLN A 78 5.23 6.16 12.41
CA GLN A 78 4.09 5.75 11.62
C GLN A 78 4.60 5.10 10.34
N VAL A 79 4.23 3.85 10.13
CA VAL A 79 4.68 3.06 8.96
C VAL A 79 3.49 2.84 8.03
N LEU A 80 3.59 3.36 6.81
CA LEU A 80 2.60 3.14 5.76
C LEU A 80 3.09 2.03 4.82
N ILE A 81 2.25 1.02 4.64
CA ILE A 81 2.44 -0.07 3.69
C ILE A 81 1.51 0.20 2.51
N LYS A 82 2.10 0.41 1.33
CA LYS A 82 1.36 0.51 0.08
C LYS A 82 1.43 -0.81 -0.68
N PRO A 83 0.50 -1.76 -0.47
CA PRO A 83 0.43 -2.95 -1.31
C PRO A 83 0.12 -2.56 -2.76
N ASN A 84 0.02 -3.57 -3.62
CA ASN A 84 -0.49 -3.44 -4.98
C ASN A 84 -1.89 -4.06 -5.01
N LEU A 85 -2.96 -3.26 -4.92
CA LEU A 85 -4.37 -3.67 -4.80
C LEU A 85 -5.21 -3.18 -5.99
N VAL A 86 -4.71 -3.42 -7.20
CA VAL A 86 -5.13 -2.75 -8.44
C VAL A 86 -6.62 -2.94 -8.75
N LYS A 87 -7.10 -4.19 -8.79
CA LYS A 87 -8.49 -4.51 -9.15
C LYS A 87 -8.97 -5.86 -8.64
N HIS A 88 -10.29 -5.98 -8.48
CA HIS A 88 -10.99 -7.18 -7.99
C HIS A 88 -11.55 -8.06 -9.11
N PHE A 89 -11.08 -7.88 -10.34
CA PHE A 89 -11.53 -8.62 -11.52
C PHE A 89 -10.41 -8.71 -12.54
N HIS A 90 -10.42 -9.78 -13.33
CA HIS A 90 -9.45 -10.00 -14.39
C HIS A 90 -10.16 -10.57 -15.63
N PRO A 91 -9.79 -10.17 -16.86
CA PRO A 91 -10.40 -10.70 -18.09
C PRO A 91 -10.30 -12.22 -18.23
N LEU A 92 -9.25 -12.81 -17.67
CA LEU A 92 -9.03 -14.27 -17.63
C LEU A 92 -9.74 -14.98 -16.46
N GLY A 93 -10.63 -14.30 -15.74
CA GLY A 93 -11.42 -14.87 -14.64
C GLY A 93 -10.80 -14.73 -13.25
N GLU A 94 -11.48 -15.27 -12.23
CA GLU A 94 -11.19 -15.02 -10.82
C GLU A 94 -9.79 -15.48 -10.38
N LYS A 95 -9.32 -16.63 -10.88
CA LYS A 95 -7.98 -17.15 -10.56
C LYS A 95 -6.87 -16.18 -10.93
N ALA A 96 -7.06 -15.39 -12.00
CA ALA A 96 -6.07 -14.42 -12.45
C ALA A 96 -6.12 -13.10 -11.67
N ILE A 97 -7.08 -12.88 -10.76
CA ILE A 97 -7.13 -11.66 -9.92
C ILE A 97 -5.88 -11.56 -9.05
N ILE A 98 -5.30 -12.70 -8.63
CA ILE A 98 -4.11 -12.75 -7.78
C ILE A 98 -2.89 -12.06 -8.41
N SER A 99 -2.84 -11.91 -9.74
CA SER A 99 -1.75 -11.17 -10.41
C SER A 99 -1.90 -9.65 -10.30
N THR A 100 -3.04 -9.17 -9.80
CA THR A 100 -3.39 -7.75 -9.71
C THR A 100 -3.50 -7.26 -8.28
N ILE A 101 -3.39 -8.17 -7.30
CA ILE A 101 -3.50 -7.85 -5.88
C ILE A 101 -2.35 -8.50 -5.08
N THR A 102 -1.85 -7.82 -4.06
CA THR A 102 -0.92 -8.41 -3.08
C THR A 102 -1.72 -9.25 -2.08
N ASN A 103 -1.39 -10.54 -1.96
CA ASN A 103 -1.99 -11.41 -0.96
C ASN A 103 -1.42 -11.15 0.45
N ALA A 104 -2.25 -11.28 1.48
CA ALA A 104 -1.85 -11.12 2.88
C ALA A 104 -0.72 -12.07 3.33
N ALA A 105 -0.54 -13.23 2.70
CA ALA A 105 0.60 -14.12 2.97
C ALA A 105 1.96 -13.45 2.68
N ILE A 106 2.02 -12.49 1.75
CA ILE A 106 3.21 -11.67 1.50
C ILE A 106 3.35 -10.56 2.55
N LEU A 107 2.23 -9.98 2.98
CA LEU A 107 2.23 -8.89 3.96
C LEU A 107 2.55 -9.35 5.38
N ARG A 108 2.16 -10.58 5.77
CA ARG A 108 2.38 -11.12 7.11
C ARG A 108 3.85 -10.99 7.59
N PRO A 109 4.87 -11.54 6.90
CA PRO A 109 6.26 -11.37 7.32
C PRO A 109 6.71 -9.90 7.33
N ILE A 110 6.23 -9.08 6.37
CA ILE A 110 6.55 -7.64 6.34
C ILE A 110 6.03 -6.95 7.61
N ILE A 111 4.78 -7.20 7.98
CA ILE A 111 4.15 -6.61 9.17
C ILE A 111 4.83 -7.13 10.43
N ASP A 112 5.16 -8.42 10.53
CA ASP A 112 5.86 -8.98 11.70
C ASP A 112 7.20 -8.26 11.96
N TYR A 113 7.99 -7.98 10.91
CA TYR A 113 9.23 -7.21 11.06
C TYR A 113 8.98 -5.73 11.39
N ILE A 114 7.90 -5.12 10.89
CA ILE A 114 7.51 -3.77 11.30
C ILE A 114 7.13 -3.74 12.79
N VAL A 115 6.37 -4.74 13.26
CA VAL A 115 5.98 -4.88 14.66
C VAL A 115 7.20 -5.04 15.57
N ILE A 116 8.20 -5.85 15.16
CA ILE A 116 9.47 -5.94 15.91
C ILE A 116 10.15 -4.57 16.00
N ALA A 117 10.26 -3.83 14.89
CA ALA A 117 10.99 -2.56 14.83
C ALA A 117 10.31 -1.46 15.68
N LEU A 118 8.98 -1.43 15.62
CA LEU A 118 8.15 -0.51 16.40
C LEU A 118 8.14 -0.83 17.90
N ASP A 119 8.37 -2.08 18.28
CA ASP A 119 8.50 -2.53 19.67
C ASP A 119 7.33 -2.07 20.57
N GLY A 120 6.11 -2.26 20.08
CA GLY A 120 4.87 -1.91 20.80
C GLY A 120 4.50 -0.42 20.78
N THR A 121 5.17 0.39 19.97
CA THR A 121 4.91 1.85 19.86
C THR A 121 4.57 2.27 18.43
N GLY A 122 4.11 3.51 18.23
CA GLY A 122 3.81 4.01 16.88
C GLY A 122 2.52 3.41 16.29
N ARG A 123 2.40 3.40 14.96
CA ARG A 123 1.22 2.86 14.26
C ARG A 123 1.55 2.31 12.88
N ILE A 124 0.75 1.35 12.43
CA ILE A 124 0.87 0.71 11.11
C ILE A 124 -0.39 1.02 10.30
N ILE A 125 -0.19 1.50 9.07
CA ILE A 125 -1.25 1.85 8.14
C ILE A 125 -1.06 1.02 6.87
N ILE A 126 -2.09 0.33 6.42
CA ILE A 126 -2.16 -0.26 5.08
C ILE A 126 -3.04 0.65 4.23
N ALA A 127 -2.53 1.13 3.11
CA ALA A 127 -3.30 2.03 2.26
C ALA A 127 -2.94 1.88 0.79
N ASP A 128 -3.91 2.01 -0.12
CA ASP A 128 -3.64 1.99 -1.55
C ASP A 128 -4.64 2.86 -2.33
N THR A 129 -4.32 3.10 -3.60
CA THR A 129 -5.15 3.83 -4.57
C THR A 129 -5.47 2.91 -5.76
N PRO A 130 -6.45 1.99 -5.63
CA PRO A 130 -6.82 1.10 -6.72
C PRO A 130 -7.31 1.83 -7.98
N LEU A 131 -7.52 1.09 -9.08
CA LEU A 131 -8.20 1.66 -10.24
C LEU A 131 -9.59 2.18 -9.87
N GLU A 132 -10.05 3.24 -10.55
CA GLU A 132 -11.32 3.93 -10.24
C GLU A 132 -12.54 2.99 -10.14
N LYS A 133 -12.55 1.88 -10.90
CA LYS A 133 -13.66 0.91 -10.99
C LYS A 133 -13.59 -0.18 -9.91
N THR A 134 -12.54 -0.16 -9.09
CA THR A 134 -12.27 -1.22 -8.13
C THR A 134 -13.14 -1.06 -6.89
N LEU A 135 -13.79 -2.14 -6.49
CA LEU A 135 -14.48 -2.26 -5.21
C LEU A 135 -13.45 -2.64 -4.14
N PHE A 136 -13.02 -1.66 -3.35
CA PHE A 136 -11.94 -1.85 -2.37
C PHE A 136 -12.24 -2.98 -1.39
N LYS A 137 -13.45 -3.01 -0.82
CA LYS A 137 -13.91 -4.10 0.06
C LYS A 137 -13.75 -5.50 -0.55
N LYS A 138 -13.96 -5.64 -1.87
CA LYS A 138 -13.75 -6.92 -2.55
C LYS A 138 -12.26 -7.26 -2.65
N VAL A 139 -11.42 -6.30 -3.00
CA VAL A 139 -9.96 -6.51 -3.03
C VAL A 139 -9.43 -6.93 -1.66
N ILE A 140 -9.87 -6.28 -0.59
CA ILE A 140 -9.47 -6.61 0.79
C ILE A 140 -9.86 -8.05 1.16
N ARG A 141 -11.07 -8.48 0.81
CA ARG A 141 -11.50 -9.87 1.04
C ARG A 141 -10.72 -10.89 0.22
N ILE A 142 -10.49 -10.62 -1.08
CA ILE A 142 -9.76 -11.55 -1.97
C ILE A 142 -8.29 -11.65 -1.55
N SER A 143 -7.66 -10.53 -1.16
CA SER A 143 -6.30 -10.50 -0.63
C SER A 143 -6.18 -11.07 0.78
N LYS A 144 -7.31 -11.28 1.48
CA LYS A 144 -7.39 -11.73 2.89
C LYS A 144 -6.74 -10.76 3.89
N ILE A 145 -6.60 -9.48 3.53
CA ILE A 145 -5.99 -8.45 4.40
C ILE A 145 -6.86 -8.18 5.63
N ASP A 146 -8.19 -8.26 5.48
CA ASP A 146 -9.14 -8.17 6.61
C ASP A 146 -8.83 -9.21 7.69
N LYS A 147 -8.54 -10.46 7.28
CA LYS A 147 -8.19 -11.54 8.21
C LYS A 147 -6.85 -11.35 8.89
N LEU A 148 -5.89 -10.77 8.18
CA LEU A 148 -4.60 -10.43 8.77
C LEU A 148 -4.72 -9.31 9.82
N ILE A 149 -5.52 -8.28 9.53
CA ILE A 149 -5.79 -7.19 10.49
C ILE A 149 -6.54 -7.73 11.72
N GLU A 150 -7.53 -8.59 11.51
CA GLU A 150 -8.28 -9.26 12.59
C GLU A 150 -7.35 -10.03 13.54
N PHE A 151 -6.38 -10.76 12.98
CA PHE A 151 -5.35 -11.46 13.76
C PHE A 151 -4.51 -10.51 14.63
N TYR A 152 -3.94 -9.44 14.05
CA TYR A 152 -3.10 -8.53 14.83
C TYR A 152 -3.89 -7.80 15.93
N LYS A 153 -5.15 -7.48 15.64
CA LYS A 153 -6.04 -6.88 16.63
C LYS A 153 -6.36 -7.84 17.78
N SER A 154 -6.67 -9.10 17.50
CA SER A 154 -7.04 -10.06 18.54
C SER A 154 -5.83 -10.60 19.31
N PHE A 155 -4.71 -10.86 18.61
CA PHE A 155 -3.54 -11.53 19.16
C PHE A 155 -2.58 -10.58 19.88
N LEU A 156 -2.34 -9.38 19.33
CA LEU A 156 -1.40 -8.40 19.89
C LEU A 156 -2.08 -7.15 20.45
N ASN A 157 -3.41 -7.06 20.39
CA ASN A 157 -4.15 -5.81 20.64
C ASN A 157 -3.62 -4.64 19.78
N LEU A 158 -3.12 -4.96 18.57
CA LEU A 158 -2.53 -4.00 17.66
C LEU A 158 -3.56 -3.55 16.63
N ASN A 159 -3.90 -2.26 16.64
CA ASN A 159 -4.82 -1.69 15.66
C ASN A 159 -4.06 -1.28 14.40
N ILE A 160 -4.11 -2.12 13.36
CA ILE A 160 -3.62 -1.79 12.02
C ILE A 160 -4.71 -1.05 11.25
N GLU A 161 -4.41 0.16 10.81
CA GLU A 161 -5.33 1.01 10.05
C GLU A 161 -5.38 0.57 8.58
N LEU A 162 -6.55 0.72 7.93
CA LEU A 162 -6.75 0.34 6.53
C LEU A 162 -7.50 1.44 5.76
N TYR A 163 -6.87 2.01 4.73
CA TYR A 163 -7.44 3.14 3.97
C TYR A 163 -7.51 2.90 2.47
N ASP A 164 -8.65 3.28 1.90
CA ASP A 164 -8.81 3.56 0.47
C ASP A 164 -8.45 5.03 0.24
N LEU A 165 -7.35 5.28 -0.44
CA LEU A 165 -6.83 6.64 -0.64
C LEU A 165 -7.56 7.40 -1.75
N ARG A 166 -8.59 6.81 -2.37
CA ARG A 166 -9.38 7.47 -3.42
C ARG A 166 -10.44 8.39 -2.82
N SER A 167 -10.63 9.55 -3.45
CA SER A 167 -11.71 10.49 -3.12
C SER A 167 -13.01 10.17 -3.88
N PHE A 168 -12.94 9.30 -4.89
CA PHE A 168 -14.10 8.82 -5.64
C PHE A 168 -13.90 7.42 -6.23
N GLN A 169 -15.00 6.76 -6.57
CA GLN A 169 -15.05 5.49 -7.28
C GLN A 169 -15.97 5.62 -8.49
N ALA A 170 -15.54 5.13 -9.65
CA ALA A 170 -16.38 5.06 -10.84
C ALA A 170 -17.52 4.04 -10.67
N ILE A 171 -18.72 4.40 -11.14
CA ILE A 171 -19.88 3.51 -11.16
C ILE A 171 -19.99 2.84 -12.53
N ARG A 172 -20.28 1.53 -12.54
CA ARG A 172 -20.66 0.81 -13.75
C ARG A 172 -22.16 0.97 -14.00
N SER A 173 -22.53 1.35 -15.23
CA SER A 173 -23.92 1.21 -15.68
C SER A 173 -24.34 -0.26 -15.66
N GLN A 174 -25.65 -0.52 -15.62
CA GLN A 174 -26.22 -1.88 -15.68
C GLN A 174 -25.75 -2.66 -16.92
N ASN A 175 -25.36 -1.96 -17.99
CA ASN A 175 -24.88 -2.55 -19.24
C ASN A 175 -23.35 -2.75 -19.27
N GLY A 176 -22.67 -2.64 -18.12
CA GLY A 176 -21.21 -2.83 -17.99
C GLY A 176 -20.36 -1.68 -18.54
N LYS A 177 -20.96 -0.67 -19.19
CA LYS A 177 -20.31 0.56 -19.66
C LYS A 177 -20.07 1.54 -18.51
N TYR A 178 -19.07 2.41 -18.67
CA TYR A 178 -18.88 3.54 -17.77
C TYR A 178 -20.11 4.44 -17.85
N SER A 179 -20.78 4.71 -16.72
CA SER A 179 -21.96 5.57 -16.74
C SER A 179 -21.61 7.06 -16.77
N GLY A 180 -20.33 7.41 -16.53
CA GLY A 180 -19.93 8.79 -16.25
C GLY A 180 -20.07 9.16 -14.77
N ASP A 181 -20.79 8.35 -14.00
CA ASP A 181 -21.07 8.64 -12.60
C ASP A 181 -19.94 8.20 -11.68
N THR A 182 -19.75 8.97 -10.61
CA THR A 182 -18.78 8.68 -9.55
C THR A 182 -19.45 8.67 -8.20
N LEU A 183 -19.11 7.70 -7.36
CA LEU A 183 -19.41 7.70 -5.93
C LEU A 183 -18.32 8.48 -5.20
N LYS A 184 -18.69 9.49 -4.41
CA LYS A 184 -17.74 10.15 -3.49
C LYS A 184 -17.34 9.17 -2.39
N LEU A 185 -16.04 9.08 -2.14
CA LEU A 185 -15.46 8.32 -1.04
C LEU A 185 -14.92 9.28 0.03
N ASP A 186 -14.70 8.76 1.24
CA ASP A 186 -14.17 9.57 2.35
C ASP A 186 -12.71 9.98 2.10
N GLY A 187 -11.95 9.16 1.37
CA GLY A 187 -10.52 9.31 1.19
C GLY A 187 -9.74 9.09 2.50
N PRO A 188 -8.46 9.50 2.55
CA PRO A 188 -7.68 9.43 3.78
C PRO A 188 -8.24 10.41 4.84
N PRO A 189 -8.26 10.03 6.13
CA PRO A 189 -8.75 10.92 7.20
C PRO A 189 -7.99 12.25 7.31
N SER A 190 -6.72 12.28 6.88
CA SER A 190 -5.88 13.48 6.88
C SER A 190 -6.15 14.42 5.70
N GLY A 191 -7.01 14.01 4.75
CA GLY A 191 -7.26 14.74 3.52
C GLY A 191 -6.10 14.71 2.53
N TYR A 192 -6.13 15.64 1.57
CA TYR A 192 -5.13 15.78 0.52
C TYR A 192 -4.40 17.11 0.66
N THR A 193 -3.12 17.10 0.33
CA THR A 193 -2.31 18.31 0.17
C THR A 193 -1.63 18.30 -1.19
N ASN A 194 -1.61 19.44 -1.86
CA ASN A 194 -0.82 19.58 -3.08
C ASN A 194 0.63 19.86 -2.70
N ILE A 195 1.55 19.19 -3.38
CA ILE A 195 2.99 19.41 -3.23
C ILE A 195 3.52 19.79 -4.61
N ASP A 196 4.09 20.99 -4.70
CA ASP A 196 4.80 21.43 -5.90
C ASP A 196 6.26 20.94 -5.80
N LEU A 197 6.61 19.98 -6.65
CA LEU A 197 7.97 19.43 -6.70
C LEU A 197 8.93 20.36 -7.46
N SER A 198 8.42 21.30 -8.26
CA SER A 198 9.21 22.21 -9.10
C SER A 198 10.34 21.45 -9.83
N ASP A 199 11.56 21.98 -9.80
CA ASP A 199 12.73 21.39 -10.47
C ASP A 199 13.18 20.04 -9.89
N ASN A 200 12.63 19.60 -8.75
CA ASN A 200 12.89 18.26 -8.20
C ASN A 200 11.97 17.18 -8.81
N SER A 201 11.05 17.55 -9.70
CA SER A 201 10.26 16.58 -10.45
C SER A 201 11.14 15.87 -11.48
N GLU A 202 11.11 14.54 -11.53
CA GLU A 202 11.70 13.75 -12.64
C GLU A 202 11.06 14.08 -14.00
N LEU A 203 9.94 14.82 -13.99
CA LEU A 203 9.25 15.33 -15.19
C LEU A 203 9.49 16.83 -15.43
N ALA A 204 10.33 17.52 -14.63
CA ALA A 204 10.57 18.96 -14.73
C ALA A 204 11.07 19.39 -16.12
N GLU A 205 11.81 18.51 -16.82
CA GLU A 205 12.26 18.80 -18.18
C GLU A 205 11.11 18.96 -19.18
N LEU A 206 9.95 18.35 -18.91
CA LEU A 206 8.78 18.44 -19.78
C LEU A 206 8.18 19.86 -19.81
N ASP A 207 8.41 20.66 -18.77
CA ASP A 207 7.91 22.04 -18.68
C ASP A 207 8.52 22.95 -19.76
N LYS A 208 9.72 22.60 -20.27
CA LYS A 208 10.43 23.36 -21.31
C LYS A 208 9.76 23.26 -22.68
N PHE A 209 8.93 22.25 -22.92
CA PHE A 209 8.26 22.06 -24.21
C PHE A 209 7.03 22.98 -24.38
N GLY A 210 6.72 23.84 -23.39
CA GLY A 210 5.85 25.01 -23.53
C GLY A 210 4.36 24.73 -23.76
N ASN A 211 4.00 23.49 -24.11
CA ASN A 211 2.64 23.00 -24.21
C ASN A 211 2.62 21.47 -24.20
N PRO A 212 2.72 20.80 -23.04
CA PRO A 212 2.39 19.39 -22.97
C PRO A 212 0.86 19.32 -22.96
N ASP A 213 0.26 18.70 -23.98
CA ASP A 213 -1.02 18.04 -23.78
C ASP A 213 -0.85 17.16 -22.53
N TYR A 214 -1.54 17.56 -21.45
CA TYR A 214 -1.33 17.11 -20.07
C TYR A 214 -0.88 15.64 -19.97
N TYR A 215 0.37 15.41 -19.54
CA TYR A 215 0.74 14.11 -19.01
C TYR A 215 0.15 13.98 -17.60
N THR A 216 -1.11 13.60 -17.51
CA THR A 216 -1.62 13.03 -16.25
C THR A 216 -1.05 11.63 -16.14
N LEU A 217 -0.11 11.43 -15.22
CA LEU A 217 -0.03 10.13 -14.57
C LEU A 217 -1.44 9.86 -14.04
N ALA A 218 -2.02 8.70 -14.39
CA ALA A 218 -3.38 8.35 -14.03
C ALA A 218 -3.47 8.12 -12.51
N ASP A 219 -3.41 9.19 -11.73
CA ASP A 219 -3.89 9.17 -10.37
C ASP A 219 -5.41 9.29 -10.42
N HIS A 220 -6.05 8.13 -10.39
CA HIS A 220 -7.50 7.98 -10.39
C HIS A 220 -8.17 8.61 -9.16
N SER A 221 -7.43 9.22 -8.22
CA SER A 221 -7.97 9.89 -7.04
C SER A 221 -8.05 11.41 -7.17
N ILE A 222 -7.42 11.99 -8.20
CA ILE A 222 -7.42 13.43 -8.45
C ILE A 222 -8.34 13.69 -9.65
N LYS A 223 -9.48 14.36 -9.42
CA LYS A 223 -10.20 14.97 -10.57
C LYS A 223 -9.19 15.84 -11.29
N PRO A 224 -9.03 15.71 -12.63
CA PRO A 224 -8.10 16.56 -13.37
C PRO A 224 -8.36 17.99 -12.91
N TYR A 225 -7.32 18.61 -12.38
CA TYR A 225 -7.38 19.99 -11.95
C TYR A 225 -8.03 20.77 -13.10
N GLU A 226 -9.11 21.50 -12.85
CA GLU A 226 -9.50 22.59 -13.76
C GLU A 226 -8.38 23.62 -13.67
N VAL A 227 -7.28 23.39 -14.38
CA VAL A 227 -6.31 24.42 -14.66
C VAL A 227 -7.04 25.37 -15.60
N ARG A 228 -7.67 26.40 -15.04
CA ARG A 228 -7.90 27.62 -15.79
C ARG A 228 -6.55 28.00 -16.36
N SER A 229 -6.40 27.84 -17.67
CA SER A 229 -5.24 28.32 -18.40
C SER A 229 -5.00 29.75 -17.97
N LYS A 230 -3.97 29.97 -17.16
CA LYS A 230 -3.40 31.30 -17.02
C LYS A 230 -2.74 31.57 -18.36
N LYS A 231 -3.54 32.01 -19.34
CA LYS A 231 -3.01 32.88 -20.40
C LYS A 231 -2.17 33.91 -19.67
N ARG A 232 -0.86 33.96 -19.96
CA ARG A 232 0.02 35.04 -19.49
C ARG A 232 -0.62 36.35 -19.94
N GLY A 233 -1.35 36.95 -19.02
CA GLY A 233 -2.14 38.15 -19.18
C GLY A 233 -2.20 38.80 -17.81
N LYS A 234 -1.66 40.01 -17.74
CA LYS A 234 -1.44 40.81 -16.54
C LYS A 234 -2.66 40.85 -15.60
N THR A 235 -2.37 40.96 -14.30
CA THR A 235 -3.20 41.53 -13.22
C THR A 235 -4.54 40.87 -12.87
N ASN A 236 -4.63 40.19 -11.73
CA ASN A 236 -5.19 40.73 -10.46
C ASN A 236 -5.37 39.62 -9.41
N ARG A 237 -4.98 39.93 -8.16
CA ARG A 237 -5.25 39.15 -6.96
C ARG A 237 -6.76 39.05 -6.74
N ARG A 238 -7.36 37.84 -6.72
CA ARG A 238 -8.53 37.45 -5.90
C ARG A 238 -8.56 35.93 -5.67
N GLU A 239 -8.35 35.59 -4.40
CA GLU A 239 -8.83 34.47 -3.58
C GLU A 239 -9.51 33.25 -4.22
N CYS A 240 -9.00 32.06 -3.87
CA CYS A 240 -9.71 30.78 -3.96
C CYS A 240 -10.51 30.50 -2.67
N TYR A 241 -11.61 29.78 -2.84
CA TYR A 241 -12.66 29.46 -1.87
C TYR A 241 -12.19 29.06 -0.46
N GLN A 242 -12.88 29.65 0.52
CA GLN A 242 -12.83 29.32 1.95
C GLN A 242 -13.37 27.90 2.21
N GLY A 243 -12.51 27.02 2.74
CA GLY A 243 -12.94 25.91 3.59
C GLY A 243 -13.19 26.44 5.00
N LYS A 244 -14.43 26.38 5.47
CA LYS A 244 -14.80 26.73 6.84
C LYS A 244 -13.98 25.91 7.83
N THR A 245 -13.14 26.57 8.61
CA THR A 245 -12.70 26.05 9.91
C THR A 245 -13.88 26.13 10.87
N SER A 246 -14.44 24.98 11.26
CA SER A 246 -15.26 24.88 12.45
C SER A 246 -14.35 25.03 13.67
N LYS A 247 -14.41 26.20 14.30
CA LYS A 247 -14.14 26.34 15.74
C LYS A 247 -15.49 26.29 16.43
N GLU A 248 -15.67 25.30 17.28
CA GLU A 248 -16.19 25.41 18.65
C GLU A 248 -15.56 24.26 19.45
#